data_AF-A0A378JW00-F1
#
_entry.id   AF-A0A378JW00-F1
#
_cell.length_a   1.000
_cell.length_b   1.000
_cell.length_c   1.000
_cell.angle_alpha   90.00
_cell.angle_beta   90.00
_cell.angle_gamma   90.00
#
_symmetry.space_group_name_H-M   'P 1'
#
loop_
_entity.id
_entity.type
_entity.pdbx_description
1 polymer ?
#
loop_
_entity_poly.entity_id
_entity_poly.type
_entity_poly.pdbx_seq_one_letter_code
_entity_poly.pdbx_strand_id
1 'polypeptide(L)'
;MFNIKRWKIKRLTKKIKAMQNNRVNNQPGDEVIKREILCYYELAGLFKKLKGNKNAPYAEIMIIECYRKAADLDDSAAHYQLAQLFVDEAKYRQNLHDEGVFNSPANQKRSQQIFEEAHAHLLAAEKLGHIGAKRLRGLCLINGWGLDVDKDKGFELIVESIEQEGSWDKIPQIFASMGLNKPEFFSAIMQRRKDVH
;
A
#
# COMPACT_ATOMS: atom_id res chain seq x y z
N MET A 1 -0.05 -36.45 7.03
CA MET A 1 -0.39 -35.20 7.76
C MET A 1 -1.23 -34.29 6.87
N PHE A 2 -2.47 -33.99 7.25
CA PHE A 2 -3.35 -33.11 6.49
C PHE A 2 -2.79 -31.67 6.54
N ASN A 3 -2.40 -31.11 5.39
CA ASN A 3 -1.88 -29.74 5.35
C ASN A 3 -3.05 -28.74 5.49
N ILE A 4 -3.34 -28.36 6.74
CA ILE A 4 -4.44 -27.45 7.12
C ILE A 4 -4.40 -26.15 6.29
N LYS A 5 -3.21 -25.61 5.99
CA LYS A 5 -3.07 -24.40 5.16
C LYS A 5 -3.56 -24.65 3.73
N ARG A 6 -3.16 -25.77 3.11
CA ARG A 6 -3.58 -26.14 1.74
C ARG A 6 -5.10 -26.34 1.66
N TRP A 7 -5.70 -26.95 2.68
CA TRP A 7 -7.15 -27.11 2.75
C TRP A 7 -7.87 -25.75 2.88
N LYS A 8 -7.39 -24.87 3.78
CA LYS A 8 -7.94 -23.51 3.92
C LYS A 8 -7.86 -22.70 2.63
N ILE A 9 -6.73 -22.74 1.93
CA ILE A 9 -6.55 -22.09 0.62
C ILE A 9 -7.61 -22.60 -0.36
N LYS A 10 -7.74 -23.92 -0.53
CA LYS A 10 -8.74 -24.50 -1.44
C LYS A 10 -10.17 -24.07 -1.09
N ARG A 11 -10.51 -24.06 0.20
CA ARG A 11 -11.82 -23.63 0.70
C ARG A 11 -12.09 -22.15 0.37
N LEU A 12 -11.13 -21.27 0.66
CA LEU A 12 -11.25 -19.83 0.35
C LEU A 12 -11.36 -19.58 -1.15
N THR A 13 -10.51 -20.22 -1.96
CA THR A 13 -10.59 -20.10 -3.43
C THR A 13 -11.96 -20.53 -3.95
N LYS A 14 -12.54 -21.62 -3.44
CA LYS A 14 -13.90 -22.04 -3.85
C LYS A 14 -14.95 -21.01 -3.46
N LYS A 15 -14.86 -20.43 -2.25
CA LYS A 15 -15.78 -19.40 -1.77
C LYS A 15 -15.70 -18.13 -2.62
N ILE A 16 -14.48 -17.65 -2.91
CA ILE A 16 -14.23 -16.48 -3.76
C ILE A 16 -14.84 -16.70 -5.14
N LYS A 17 -14.60 -17.84 -5.79
CA LYS A 17 -15.19 -18.16 -7.09
C LYS A 17 -16.73 -18.09 -7.08
N ALA A 18 -17.36 -18.59 -6.03
CA ALA A 18 -18.81 -18.51 -5.89
C ALA A 18 -19.31 -17.06 -5.75
N MET A 19 -18.60 -16.22 -4.99
CA MET A 19 -18.95 -14.79 -4.83
C MET A 19 -18.72 -13.99 -6.12
N GLN A 20 -17.61 -14.25 -6.82
CA GLN A 20 -17.34 -13.65 -8.14
C GLN A 20 -18.43 -14.02 -9.14
N ASN A 21 -18.81 -15.30 -9.23
CA ASN A 21 -19.89 -15.73 -10.10
C ASN A 21 -21.23 -15.08 -9.72
N ASN A 22 -21.49 -14.88 -8.42
CA ASN A 22 -22.67 -14.16 -7.97
C ASN A 22 -22.66 -12.70 -8.46
N ARG A 23 -21.52 -11.99 -8.35
CA ARG A 23 -21.39 -10.60 -8.83
C ARG A 23 -21.56 -10.46 -10.34
N VAL A 24 -21.12 -11.45 -11.12
CA VAL A 24 -21.29 -11.40 -12.58
C VAL A 24 -22.76 -11.52 -12.98
N ASN A 25 -23.54 -12.32 -12.24
CA ASN A 25 -24.91 -12.63 -12.61
C ASN A 25 -25.96 -11.81 -11.86
N ASN A 26 -25.58 -11.12 -10.79
CA ASN A 26 -26.47 -10.36 -9.91
C ASN A 26 -25.79 -9.06 -9.47
N GLN A 27 -26.57 -8.13 -8.91
CA GLN A 27 -26.03 -6.96 -8.22
C GLN A 27 -25.91 -7.26 -6.72
N PRO A 28 -24.74 -7.68 -6.21
CA PRO A 28 -24.58 -8.02 -4.81
C PRO A 28 -24.65 -6.74 -3.95
N GLY A 29 -25.31 -6.82 -2.80
CA GLY A 29 -25.26 -5.74 -1.82
C GLY A 29 -23.89 -5.61 -1.17
N ASP A 30 -23.62 -4.46 -0.56
CA ASP A 30 -22.32 -4.09 0.02
C ASP A 30 -21.77 -5.12 1.00
N GLU A 31 -22.62 -5.78 1.79
CA GLU A 31 -22.17 -6.82 2.72
C GLU A 31 -21.52 -8.01 2.00
N VAL A 32 -22.04 -8.39 0.83
CA VAL A 32 -21.49 -9.49 0.04
C VAL A 32 -20.13 -9.09 -0.54
N ILE A 33 -20.01 -7.85 -1.02
CA ILE A 33 -18.74 -7.29 -1.50
C ILE A 33 -17.70 -7.25 -0.37
N LYS A 34 -18.07 -6.74 0.81
CA LYS A 34 -17.20 -6.73 2.00
C LYS A 34 -16.74 -8.13 2.38
N ARG A 35 -17.63 -9.13 2.34
CA ARG A 35 -17.27 -10.54 2.62
C ARG A 35 -16.31 -11.11 1.57
N GLU A 36 -16.44 -10.71 0.31
CA GLU A 36 -15.51 -11.10 -0.75
C GLU A 36 -14.12 -10.48 -0.53
N ILE A 37 -14.06 -9.18 -0.26
CA ILE A 37 -12.84 -8.46 0.10
C ILE A 37 -12.13 -9.16 1.25
N LEU A 38 -12.84 -9.45 2.35
CA LEU A 38 -12.28 -10.18 3.50
C LEU A 38 -11.68 -11.54 3.11
N CYS A 39 -12.30 -12.25 2.16
CA CYS A 39 -11.75 -13.52 1.68
C CYS A 39 -10.43 -13.32 0.90
N TYR A 40 -10.28 -12.24 0.14
CA TYR A 40 -8.99 -11.91 -0.49
C TYR A 40 -7.93 -11.59 0.57
N TYR A 41 -8.26 -10.83 1.60
CA TYR A 41 -7.35 -10.53 2.72
C TYR A 41 -6.91 -11.79 3.47
N GLU A 42 -7.85 -12.68 3.80
CA GLU A 42 -7.54 -13.96 4.44
C GLU A 42 -6.62 -14.82 3.56
N LEU A 43 -6.89 -14.86 2.25
CA LEU A 43 -6.09 -15.62 1.30
C LEU A 43 -4.67 -15.03 1.17
N ALA A 44 -4.55 -13.70 1.04
CA ALA A 44 -3.27 -12.99 1.05
C ALA A 44 -2.49 -13.28 2.34
N GLY A 45 -3.15 -13.26 3.50
CA GLY A 45 -2.55 -13.57 4.80
C GLY A 45 -2.01 -15.01 4.89
N LEU A 46 -2.68 -15.98 4.27
CA LEU A 46 -2.17 -17.35 4.16
C LEU A 46 -0.95 -17.43 3.26
N PHE A 47 -0.95 -16.75 2.11
CA PHE A 47 0.20 -16.72 1.20
C PHE A 47 1.40 -15.95 1.77
N LYS A 48 1.18 -14.88 2.54
CA LYS A 48 2.24 -14.20 3.33
C LYS A 48 3.01 -15.21 4.20
N LYS A 49 2.31 -16.13 4.86
CA LYS A 49 2.89 -17.22 5.68
C LYS A 49 3.53 -18.36 4.88
N LEU A 50 3.47 -18.30 3.55
CA LEU A 50 4.02 -19.29 2.63
C LEU A 50 5.11 -18.70 1.71
N LYS A 51 5.46 -17.42 1.86
CA LYS A 51 6.58 -16.81 1.15
C LYS A 51 7.86 -17.65 1.33
N GLY A 52 8.58 -17.89 0.23
CA GLY A 52 9.79 -18.72 0.20
C GLY A 52 9.55 -20.23 0.39
N ASN A 53 8.31 -20.70 0.56
CA ASN A 53 8.03 -22.12 0.67
C ASN A 53 8.07 -22.79 -0.71
N LYS A 54 8.92 -23.81 -0.88
CA LYS A 54 9.05 -24.57 -2.14
C LYS A 54 7.73 -25.17 -2.67
N ASN A 55 6.77 -25.44 -1.78
CA ASN A 55 5.46 -25.99 -2.15
C ASN A 55 4.42 -24.90 -2.50
N ALA A 56 4.81 -23.64 -2.43
CA ALA A 56 4.00 -22.48 -2.80
C ALA A 56 4.87 -21.43 -3.53
N PRO A 57 5.49 -21.78 -4.69
CA PRO A 57 6.47 -20.93 -5.35
C PRO A 57 5.92 -19.57 -5.79
N TYR A 58 4.60 -19.48 -6.02
CA TYR A 58 3.92 -18.26 -6.45
C TYR A 58 3.24 -17.50 -5.30
N ALA A 59 3.64 -17.73 -4.05
CA ALA A 59 3.01 -17.09 -2.90
C ALA A 59 3.02 -15.55 -3.01
N GLU A 60 4.11 -14.96 -3.49
CA GLU A 60 4.22 -13.51 -3.66
C GLU A 60 3.26 -12.97 -4.71
N ILE A 61 3.20 -13.61 -5.88
CA ILE A 61 2.23 -13.29 -6.94
C ILE A 61 0.81 -13.36 -6.37
N MET A 62 0.49 -14.42 -5.63
CA MET A 62 -0.84 -14.59 -5.05
C MET A 62 -1.21 -13.51 -4.02
N ILE A 63 -0.25 -12.96 -3.27
CA ILE A 63 -0.51 -11.84 -2.34
C ILE A 63 -0.92 -10.60 -3.12
N ILE A 64 -0.16 -10.25 -4.17
CA ILE A 64 -0.43 -9.08 -5.02
C ILE A 64 -1.78 -9.24 -5.70
N GLU A 65 -2.07 -10.40 -6.29
CA GLU A 65 -3.34 -10.65 -6.98
C GLU A 65 -4.56 -10.60 -6.03
N CYS A 66 -4.41 -11.04 -4.78
CA CYS A 66 -5.48 -10.86 -3.80
C CYS A 66 -5.76 -9.38 -3.52
N TYR A 67 -4.72 -8.56 -3.35
CA TYR A 67 -4.93 -7.13 -3.14
C TYR A 67 -5.44 -6.42 -4.38
N ARG A 68 -4.99 -6.79 -5.59
CA ARG A 68 -5.56 -6.25 -6.84
C ARG A 68 -7.05 -6.54 -6.93
N LYS A 69 -7.47 -7.76 -6.62
CA LYS A 69 -8.89 -8.12 -6.65
C LYS A 69 -9.73 -7.42 -5.57
N ALA A 70 -9.15 -7.09 -4.42
CA ALA A 70 -9.84 -6.26 -3.42
C ALA A 70 -9.89 -4.78 -3.84
N ALA A 71 -8.81 -4.26 -4.43
CA ALA A 71 -8.73 -2.90 -4.96
C ALA A 71 -9.71 -2.68 -6.13
N ASP A 72 -9.89 -3.69 -7.01
CA ASP A 72 -10.92 -3.71 -8.07
C ASP A 72 -12.36 -3.57 -7.52
N LEU A 73 -12.55 -3.73 -6.21
CA LEU A 73 -13.82 -3.58 -5.48
C LEU A 73 -13.84 -2.31 -4.61
N ASP A 74 -13.05 -1.31 -4.99
CA ASP A 74 -12.91 -0.02 -4.32
C ASP A 74 -12.45 -0.12 -2.85
N ASP A 75 -11.69 -1.16 -2.50
CA ASP A 75 -11.12 -1.28 -1.16
C ASP A 75 -9.87 -0.41 -1.01
N SER A 76 -10.00 0.67 -0.24
CA SER A 76 -8.96 1.66 -0.03
C SER A 76 -7.72 1.09 0.67
N ALA A 77 -7.91 0.15 1.59
CA ALA A 77 -6.83 -0.53 2.29
C ALA A 77 -6.03 -1.43 1.33
N ALA A 78 -6.67 -2.04 0.34
CA ALA A 78 -6.00 -2.91 -0.62
C ALA A 78 -5.14 -2.10 -1.58
N HIS A 79 -5.65 -0.96 -2.06
CA HIS A 79 -4.84 0.04 -2.77
C HIS A 79 -3.62 0.45 -1.94
N TYR A 80 -3.79 0.76 -0.65
CA TYR A 80 -2.67 1.11 0.22
C TYR A 80 -1.65 -0.04 0.38
N GLN A 81 -2.09 -1.29 0.54
CA GLN A 81 -1.19 -2.44 0.63
C GLN A 81 -0.38 -2.65 -0.66
N LEU A 82 -1.01 -2.48 -1.84
CA LEU A 82 -0.31 -2.54 -3.13
C LEU A 82 0.72 -1.43 -3.26
N ALA A 83 0.32 -0.19 -2.96
CA ALA A 83 1.22 0.95 -2.98
C ALA A 83 2.46 0.73 -2.11
N GLN A 84 2.28 0.25 -0.86
CA GLN A 84 3.41 -0.03 0.03
C GLN A 84 4.37 -1.07 -0.58
N LEU A 85 3.84 -2.19 -1.09
CA LEU A 85 4.64 -3.23 -1.72
C LEU A 85 5.44 -2.70 -2.92
N PHE A 86 4.80 -1.89 -3.77
CA PHE A 86 5.42 -1.35 -4.96
C PHE A 86 6.42 -0.23 -4.66
N VAL A 87 6.14 0.67 -3.71
CA VAL A 87 7.11 1.66 -3.23
C VAL A 87 8.36 0.95 -2.69
N ASP A 88 8.19 -0.09 -1.87
CA ASP A 88 9.32 -0.81 -1.28
C ASP A 88 10.14 -1.56 -2.35
N GLU A 89 9.49 -2.21 -3.32
CA GLU A 89 10.18 -2.87 -4.44
C GLU A 89 10.93 -1.85 -5.31
N ALA A 90 10.29 -0.75 -5.69
CA ALA A 90 10.89 0.28 -6.53
C ALA A 90 12.09 0.94 -5.84
N LYS A 91 11.97 1.29 -4.56
CA LYS A 91 13.10 1.79 -3.76
C LYS A 91 14.26 0.80 -3.72
N TYR A 92 13.97 -0.48 -3.50
CA TYR A 92 15.03 -1.49 -3.48
C TYR A 92 15.73 -1.60 -4.84
N ARG A 93 14.99 -1.58 -5.94
CA ARG A 93 15.55 -1.59 -7.30
C ARG A 93 16.37 -0.33 -7.60
N GLN A 94 15.91 0.83 -7.17
CA GLN A 94 16.64 2.09 -7.31
C GLN A 94 17.94 2.05 -6.52
N ASN A 95 17.93 1.61 -5.26
CA ASN A 95 19.14 1.48 -4.46
C ASN A 95 20.16 0.54 -5.11
N LEU A 96 19.72 -0.62 -5.62
CA LEU A 96 20.59 -1.55 -6.34
C LEU A 96 21.15 -0.97 -7.66
N HIS A 97 20.41 -0.07 -8.30
CA HIS A 97 20.91 0.68 -9.45
C HIS A 97 22.01 1.66 -9.02
N ASP A 98 21.73 2.47 -7.99
CA ASP A 98 22.62 3.53 -7.50
C ASP A 98 23.92 2.97 -6.90
N GLU A 99 23.86 1.80 -6.25
CA GLU A 99 25.02 1.06 -5.75
C GLU A 99 25.84 0.37 -6.86
N GLY A 100 25.39 0.42 -8.12
CA GLY A 100 26.08 -0.20 -9.24
C GLY A 100 25.80 -1.70 -9.42
N VAL A 101 25.08 -2.35 -8.50
CA VAL A 101 24.81 -3.81 -8.52
C VAL A 101 23.97 -4.21 -9.74
N PHE A 102 22.87 -3.48 -9.98
CA PHE A 102 21.99 -3.64 -11.14
C PHE A 102 21.85 -2.33 -11.92
N ASN A 103 22.98 -1.66 -12.16
CA ASN A 103 23.03 -0.46 -12.99
C ASN A 103 22.83 -0.81 -14.47
N SER A 104 21.56 -0.87 -14.86
CA SER A 104 21.15 -1.02 -16.25
C SER A 104 19.93 -0.14 -16.56
N PRO A 105 19.78 0.33 -17.81
CA PRO A 105 18.58 1.04 -18.25
C PRO A 105 17.29 0.23 -18.04
N ALA A 106 17.37 -1.10 -18.15
CA ALA A 106 16.23 -1.98 -17.93
C ALA A 106 15.77 -1.98 -16.46
N ASN A 107 16.70 -2.05 -15.50
CA ASN A 107 16.36 -1.97 -14.07
C ASN A 107 15.79 -0.60 -13.71
N GLN A 108 16.38 0.48 -14.23
CA GLN A 108 15.90 1.84 -13.99
C GLN A 108 14.49 2.04 -14.54
N LYS A 109 14.24 1.64 -15.80
CA LYS A 109 12.90 1.69 -16.40
C LYS A 109 11.89 0.88 -15.59
N ARG A 110 12.28 -0.32 -15.12
CA ARG A 110 11.40 -1.16 -14.29
C ARG A 110 11.09 -0.51 -12.95
N SER A 111 12.08 0.08 -12.29
CA SER A 111 11.92 0.82 -11.05
C SER A 111 10.91 1.96 -11.22
N GLN A 112 11.06 2.76 -12.27
CA GLN A 112 10.16 3.87 -12.58
C GLN A 112 8.71 3.41 -12.83
N GLN A 113 8.52 2.34 -13.61
CA GLN A 113 7.19 1.78 -13.86
C GLN A 113 6.50 1.29 -12.57
N ILE A 114 7.27 0.70 -11.64
CA ILE A 114 6.71 0.25 -10.36
C ILE A 114 6.36 1.46 -9.49
N PHE A 115 7.16 2.54 -9.50
CA PHE A 115 6.78 3.79 -8.82
C PHE A 115 5.49 4.38 -9.39
N GLU A 116 5.34 4.43 -10.71
CA GLU A 116 4.11 4.90 -11.36
C GLU A 116 2.88 4.09 -10.91
N GLU A 117 2.98 2.76 -10.90
CA GLU A 117 1.91 1.88 -10.40
C GLU A 117 1.62 2.13 -8.91
N ALA A 118 2.66 2.30 -8.08
CA ALA A 118 2.52 2.60 -6.67
C ALA A 118 1.76 3.91 -6.43
N HIS A 119 2.12 4.98 -7.16
CA HIS A 119 1.48 6.29 -7.04
C HIS A 119 0.03 6.30 -7.52
N ALA A 120 -0.28 5.52 -8.56
CA ALA A 120 -1.66 5.32 -8.99
C ALA A 120 -2.50 4.69 -7.87
N HIS A 121 -1.97 3.67 -7.18
CA HIS A 121 -2.64 3.08 -6.02
C HIS A 121 -2.74 4.04 -4.82
N LEU A 122 -1.72 4.85 -4.53
CA LEU A 122 -1.79 5.87 -3.47
C LEU A 122 -2.90 6.87 -3.73
N LEU A 123 -3.00 7.39 -4.97
CA LEU A 123 -4.05 8.33 -5.34
C LEU A 123 -5.44 7.71 -5.25
N ALA A 124 -5.60 6.45 -5.67
CA ALA A 124 -6.88 5.74 -5.53
C ALA A 124 -7.26 5.53 -4.06
N ALA A 125 -6.32 5.08 -3.22
CA ALA A 125 -6.55 4.92 -1.79
C ALA A 125 -6.89 6.26 -1.11
N GLU A 126 -6.19 7.34 -1.46
CA GLU A 126 -6.43 8.70 -0.95
C GLU A 126 -7.84 9.19 -1.32
N LYS A 127 -8.27 9.00 -2.58
CA LYS A 127 -9.63 9.34 -3.04
C LYS A 127 -10.71 8.58 -2.29
N LEU A 128 -10.42 7.34 -1.88
CA LEU A 128 -11.30 6.51 -1.05
C LEU A 128 -11.14 6.80 0.46
N GLY A 129 -10.41 7.85 0.84
CA GLY A 129 -10.29 8.34 2.22
C GLY A 129 -9.24 7.63 3.08
N HIS A 130 -8.31 6.86 2.48
CA HIS A 130 -7.29 6.15 3.25
C HIS A 130 -6.18 7.09 3.75
N ILE A 131 -6.23 7.43 5.04
CA ILE A 131 -5.32 8.37 5.71
C ILE A 131 -3.84 7.98 5.52
N GLY A 132 -3.51 6.70 5.71
CA GLY A 132 -2.14 6.21 5.56
C GLY A 132 -1.59 6.38 4.14
N ALA A 133 -2.45 6.39 3.12
CA ALA A 133 -2.02 6.57 1.74
C ALA A 133 -1.63 8.02 1.47
N LYS A 134 -2.41 8.99 1.98
CA LYS A 134 -2.07 10.41 1.95
C LYS A 134 -0.70 10.66 2.60
N ARG A 135 -0.48 10.07 3.78
CA ARG A 135 0.79 10.17 4.51
C ARG A 135 1.97 9.58 3.73
N LEU A 136 1.82 8.38 3.18
CA LEU A 136 2.85 7.72 2.37
C LEU A 136 3.15 8.51 1.09
N ARG A 137 2.14 9.11 0.46
CA ARG A 137 2.33 10.01 -0.68
C ARG A 137 3.13 11.26 -0.31
N GLY A 138 2.86 11.84 0.85
CA GLY A 138 3.69 12.93 1.39
C GLY A 138 5.15 12.53 1.57
N LEU A 139 5.42 11.32 2.09
CA LEU A 139 6.79 10.79 2.19
C LEU A 139 7.47 10.60 0.83
N CYS A 140 6.72 10.18 -0.19
CA CYS A 140 7.28 10.02 -1.53
C CYS A 140 7.76 11.35 -2.11
N LEU A 141 6.99 12.44 -1.91
CA LEU A 141 7.39 13.79 -2.33
C LEU A 141 8.59 14.34 -1.54
N ILE A 142 8.64 14.08 -0.23
CA ILE A 142 9.77 14.53 0.61
C ILE A 142 11.08 13.87 0.20
N ASN A 143 11.04 12.58 -0.15
CA ASN A 143 12.23 11.78 -0.43
C ASN A 143 12.53 11.60 -1.93
N GLY A 144 11.67 12.07 -2.82
CA GLY A 144 11.83 11.90 -4.27
C GLY A 144 11.64 10.46 -4.75
N TRP A 145 10.74 9.70 -4.11
CA TRP A 145 10.50 8.30 -4.47
C TRP A 145 9.59 8.21 -5.71
N GLY A 146 10.22 8.25 -6.89
CA GLY A 146 9.54 8.19 -8.18
C GLY A 146 8.73 9.44 -8.54
N LEU A 147 8.93 10.53 -7.80
CA LEU A 147 8.36 11.86 -8.02
C LEU A 147 9.46 12.90 -7.84
N ASP A 148 9.26 14.08 -8.41
CA ASP A 148 10.10 15.23 -8.10
C ASP A 148 9.99 15.60 -6.62
N VAL A 149 11.12 16.03 -6.04
CA VAL A 149 11.16 16.40 -4.64
C VAL A 149 10.37 17.69 -4.42
N ASP A 150 9.30 17.58 -3.64
CA ASP A 150 8.48 18.71 -3.19
C ASP A 150 8.20 18.54 -1.70
N LYS A 151 9.15 19.03 -0.90
CA LYS A 151 9.09 18.89 0.55
C LYS A 151 7.89 19.61 1.15
N ASP A 152 7.56 20.79 0.64
CA ASP A 152 6.49 21.61 1.20
C ASP A 152 5.14 20.94 1.03
N LYS A 153 4.82 20.49 -0.18
CA LYS A 153 3.62 19.71 -0.45
C LYS A 153 3.61 18.37 0.27
N GLY A 154 4.78 17.73 0.36
CA GLY A 154 4.92 16.48 1.10
C GLY A 154 4.58 16.62 2.58
N PHE A 155 5.01 17.71 3.23
CA PHE A 155 4.63 18.02 4.61
C PHE A 155 3.16 18.37 4.74
N GLU A 156 2.61 19.15 3.82
CA GLU A 156 1.19 19.50 3.81
C GLU A 156 0.31 18.26 3.82
N LEU A 157 0.56 17.29 2.94
CA LEU A 157 -0.17 16.01 2.92
C LEU A 157 -0.05 15.23 4.23
N ILE A 158 1.12 15.25 4.88
CA ILE A 158 1.30 14.58 6.17
C ILE A 158 0.48 15.28 7.26
N VAL A 159 0.50 16.62 7.32
CA VAL A 159 -0.30 17.39 8.28
C VAL A 159 -1.79 17.17 8.07
N GLU A 160 -2.27 17.27 6.82
CA GLU A 160 -3.67 16.96 6.48
C GLU A 160 -4.06 15.54 6.90
N SER A 161 -3.15 14.56 6.77
CA SER A 161 -3.43 13.19 7.21
C SER A 161 -3.59 13.08 8.72
N ILE A 162 -2.85 13.88 9.49
CA ILE A 162 -2.92 13.91 10.96
C ILE A 162 -4.20 14.61 11.42
N GLU A 163 -4.55 15.70 10.74
CA GLU A 163 -5.80 16.41 10.97
C GLU A 163 -7.01 15.52 10.70
N GLN A 164 -7.00 14.80 9.56
CA GLN A 164 -8.04 13.84 9.21
C GLN A 164 -8.16 12.69 10.22
N GLU A 165 -7.06 12.25 10.84
CA GLU A 165 -7.04 11.22 11.89
C GLU A 165 -7.34 11.79 13.29
N GLY A 166 -7.45 13.11 13.44
CA GLY A 166 -7.61 13.79 14.73
C GLY A 166 -6.49 13.49 15.74
N SER A 167 -5.30 13.11 15.26
CA SER A 167 -4.22 12.53 16.07
C SER A 167 -3.04 13.49 16.30
N TRP A 168 -3.34 14.77 16.56
CA TRP A 168 -2.34 15.83 16.81
C TRP A 168 -1.44 15.55 18.02
N ASP A 169 -1.95 14.83 19.01
CA ASP A 169 -1.23 14.35 20.19
C ASP A 169 -0.14 13.32 19.85
N LYS A 170 -0.27 12.63 18.70
CA LYS A 170 0.64 11.57 18.25
C LYS A 170 1.69 12.02 17.24
N ILE A 171 1.80 13.32 16.96
CA ILE A 171 2.75 13.85 15.97
C ILE A 171 4.18 13.32 16.18
N PRO A 172 4.76 13.39 17.40
CA PRO A 172 6.12 12.89 17.60
C PRO A 172 6.28 11.41 17.24
N GLN A 173 5.31 10.56 17.59
CA GLN A 173 5.32 9.13 17.29
C GLN A 173 5.16 8.86 15.80
N ILE A 174 4.24 9.58 15.15
CA ILE A 174 4.01 9.47 13.70
C ILE A 174 5.30 9.87 12.96
N PHE A 175 5.92 10.98 13.33
CA PHE A 175 7.16 11.46 12.72
C PHE A 175 8.33 10.50 12.94
N ALA A 176 8.46 9.96 14.15
CA ALA A 176 9.46 8.95 14.47
C ALA A 176 9.28 7.68 13.65
N SER A 177 8.04 7.20 13.49
CA SER A 177 7.75 6.02 12.67
C SER A 177 8.09 6.21 11.19
N MET A 178 8.06 7.44 10.71
CA MET A 178 8.39 7.81 9.32
C MET A 178 9.86 8.17 9.10
N GLY A 179 10.69 8.20 10.16
CA GLY A 179 12.08 8.65 10.06
C GLY A 179 12.24 10.17 9.87
N LEU A 180 11.21 10.97 10.17
CA LEU A 180 11.21 12.43 10.05
C LEU A 180 11.57 13.11 11.38
N ASN A 181 12.57 12.61 12.10
CA ASN A 181 12.94 13.09 13.45
C ASN A 181 13.79 14.37 13.49
N LYS A 182 13.88 15.14 12.40
CA LYS A 182 14.68 16.36 12.40
C LYS A 182 13.89 17.54 13.01
N PRO A 183 14.52 18.37 13.85
CA PRO A 183 13.88 19.55 14.47
C PRO A 183 13.22 20.50 13.46
N GLU A 184 13.81 20.62 12.28
CA GLU A 184 13.31 21.41 11.15
C GLU A 184 11.87 21.02 10.77
N PHE A 185 11.55 19.71 10.81
CA PHE A 185 10.23 19.21 10.44
C PHE A 185 9.16 19.56 11.48
N PHE A 186 9.49 19.48 12.77
CA PHE A 186 8.59 19.90 13.83
C PHE A 186 8.30 21.41 13.78
N SER A 187 9.32 22.22 13.46
CA SER A 187 9.16 23.67 13.35
C SER A 187 8.23 24.09 12.20
N ALA A 188 8.39 23.48 11.02
CA ALA A 188 7.55 23.76 9.84
C ALA A 188 6.08 23.41 10.08
N ILE A 189 5.81 22.34 10.82
CA ILE A 189 4.45 21.88 11.12
C ILE A 189 3.78 22.75 12.19
N MET A 190 4.53 23.13 13.22
CA MET A 190 4.00 24.02 14.27
C MET A 190 3.70 25.43 13.74
N GLN A 191 4.42 25.88 12.72
CA GLN A 191 4.07 27.11 11.98
C GLN A 191 2.76 26.93 11.23
N ARG A 192 2.62 25.89 10.41
CA ARG A 192 1.39 25.63 9.64
C ARG A 192 0.15 25.38 10.51
N ARG A 193 0.31 24.78 11.69
CA ARG A 193 -0.79 24.64 12.67
C ARG A 193 -1.34 25.98 13.13
N LYS A 194 -0.51 27.02 13.24
CA LYS A 194 -0.96 28.36 13.64
C LYS A 194 -1.71 29.09 12.53
N ASP A 195 -1.53 28.69 11.28
CA ASP A 195 -2.19 29.33 10.14
C ASP A 195 -3.59 28.72 9.85
N VAL A 196 -3.90 27.55 10.44
CA VAL A 196 -5.17 26.81 10.26
C VAL A 196 -6.16 27.04 11.42
N HIS A 197 -5.77 27.81 12.46
CA HIS A 197 -6.61 28.21 13.60
C HIS A 197 -6.63 29.73 13.76
#